data_AF-A0A830ELH8-F1
#
_entry.id   AF-A0A830ELH8-F1
#
_cell.length_a   1.000
_cell.length_b   1.000
_cell.length_c   1.000
_cell.angle_alpha   90.00
_cell.angle_beta   90.00
_cell.angle_gamma   90.00
#
_symmetry.space_group_name_H-M   'P 1'
#
loop_
_entity.id
_entity.type
_entity.pdbx_description
1 polymer ?
#
loop_
_entity_poly.entity_id
_entity_poly.type
_entity_poly.pdbx_seq_one_letter_code
_entity_poly.pdbx_strand_id
1 'polypeptide(L)'
;MSDNDTTADKSIVEELNFGTKTSKRATWEAFEFSIEAPHLVRVTNASYGVEKDEHSYLVGVEDREGLLTPAECECPADQYNEEYDCKHKVALGTIGGPVVLEASVEFQTESVDTDHSNTSTLSEKLRADGGESNRLNAEKREECLNGSEMCPGPNGDSLPCFPCYQSSEEQ
;
A
#
# COMPACT_ATOMS: atom_id res chain seq x y z
N MET A 1 35.16 2.38 28.60
CA MET A 1 34.44 1.54 27.62
C MET A 1 33.00 1.71 27.97
N SER A 2 32.27 2.47 27.17
CA SER A 2 30.84 2.68 27.37
C SER A 2 30.15 1.52 26.67
N ASP A 3 29.41 0.72 27.42
CA ASP A 3 28.61 -0.37 26.89
C ASP A 3 27.48 0.22 26.03
N ASN A 4 27.48 -0.10 24.73
CA ASN A 4 26.34 0.15 23.84
C ASN A 4 25.29 -0.93 24.11
N ASP A 5 24.56 -0.75 25.21
CA ASP A 5 23.46 -1.61 25.62
C ASP A 5 22.14 -1.00 25.11
N THR A 6 21.93 -1.03 23.80
CA THR A 6 20.72 -0.49 23.17
C THR A 6 20.16 -1.51 22.21
N THR A 7 19.31 -2.42 22.69
CA THR A 7 18.14 -2.98 21.98
C THR A 7 18.35 -3.57 20.57
N ALA A 8 19.58 -3.69 20.08
CA ALA A 8 19.92 -3.87 18.67
C ALA A 8 20.07 -5.34 18.26
N ASP A 9 20.06 -6.26 19.22
CA ASP A 9 20.31 -7.69 18.98
C ASP A 9 19.14 -8.60 19.38
N LYS A 10 17.98 -8.07 19.78
CA LYS A 10 16.78 -8.91 19.96
C LYS A 10 16.04 -9.03 18.64
N SER A 11 16.09 -10.21 18.03
CA SER A 11 15.35 -10.48 16.80
C SER A 11 13.88 -10.71 17.13
N ILE A 12 12.96 -10.02 16.44
CA ILE A 12 11.50 -10.22 16.56
C ILE A 12 11.13 -11.71 16.45
N VAL A 13 11.91 -12.46 15.68
CA VAL A 13 11.71 -13.89 15.42
C VAL A 13 12.01 -14.74 16.66
N GLU A 14 12.93 -14.29 17.54
CA GLU A 14 13.30 -15.00 18.77
C GLU A 14 12.21 -14.92 19.85
N GLU A 15 11.35 -13.90 19.78
CA GLU A 15 10.19 -13.73 20.66
C GLU A 15 8.98 -14.58 20.25
N LEU A 16 9.05 -15.25 19.08
CA LEU A 16 7.99 -16.10 18.57
C LEU A 16 8.34 -17.58 18.78
N ASN A 17 7.44 -18.33 19.40
CA ASN A 17 7.52 -19.78 19.57
C ASN A 17 6.85 -20.51 18.40
N PHE A 18 7.63 -20.97 17.42
CA PHE A 18 7.10 -21.72 16.28
C PHE A 18 7.99 -22.90 15.87
N GLY A 19 7.35 -23.96 15.38
CA GLY A 19 8.04 -25.14 14.88
C GLY A 19 8.59 -24.96 13.45
N THR A 20 9.49 -25.86 13.05
CA THR A 20 10.10 -25.91 11.70
C THR A 20 9.06 -25.94 10.56
N LYS A 21 7.91 -26.58 10.78
CA LYS A 21 6.82 -26.63 9.78
C LYS A 21 6.22 -25.25 9.54
N THR A 22 5.95 -24.50 10.61
CA THR A 22 5.40 -23.13 10.53
C THR A 22 6.40 -22.19 9.89
N SER A 23 7.67 -22.26 10.28
CA SER A 23 8.77 -21.51 9.66
C SER A 23 8.82 -21.69 8.14
N LYS A 24 8.86 -22.95 7.67
CA LYS A 24 8.89 -23.25 6.22
C LYS A 24 7.67 -22.73 5.49
N ARG A 25 6.47 -22.87 6.08
CA ARG A 25 5.23 -22.38 5.45
C ARG A 25 5.21 -20.86 5.35
N ALA A 26 5.64 -20.15 6.40
CA ALA A 26 5.78 -18.71 6.36
C ALA A 26 6.75 -18.28 5.24
N THR A 27 7.88 -18.98 5.05
CA THR A 27 8.85 -18.65 4.00
C THR A 27 8.41 -19.01 2.58
N TRP A 28 7.62 -20.07 2.40
CA TRP A 28 7.24 -20.57 1.06
C TRP A 28 5.92 -19.98 0.53
N GLU A 29 5.09 -19.45 1.42
CA GLU A 29 3.82 -18.80 1.07
C GLU A 29 4.04 -17.29 0.84
N ALA A 30 3.17 -16.69 0.03
CA ALA A 30 3.17 -15.26 -0.25
C ALA A 30 2.20 -14.55 0.71
N PHE A 31 2.61 -13.40 1.23
CA PHE A 31 1.82 -12.61 2.17
C PHE A 31 1.69 -11.16 1.72
N GLU A 32 0.50 -10.61 1.91
CA GLU A 32 0.20 -9.19 1.79
C GLU A 32 -0.08 -8.64 3.19
N PHE A 33 0.38 -7.42 3.45
CA PHE A 33 0.21 -6.74 4.73
C PHE A 33 -0.54 -5.43 4.52
N SER A 34 -1.52 -5.15 5.37
CA SER A 34 -2.27 -3.88 5.37
C SER A 34 -2.47 -3.42 6.80
N ILE A 35 -2.22 -2.14 7.08
CA ILE A 35 -2.37 -1.58 8.41
C ILE A 35 -3.81 -1.06 8.51
N GLU A 36 -4.59 -1.60 9.45
CA GLU A 36 -6.02 -1.33 9.58
C GLU A 36 -6.31 -0.33 10.71
N ALA A 37 -5.50 -0.37 11.76
CA ALA A 37 -5.57 0.52 12.92
C ALA A 37 -4.19 0.56 13.60
N PRO A 38 -3.96 1.46 14.58
CA PRO A 38 -2.74 1.43 15.37
C PRO A 38 -2.57 0.06 16.01
N HIS A 39 -1.36 -0.49 15.92
CA HIS A 39 -1.03 -1.81 16.44
C HIS A 39 -1.83 -2.97 15.82
N LEU A 40 -2.48 -2.77 14.66
CA LEU A 40 -3.33 -3.78 14.05
C LEU A 40 -3.04 -3.94 12.55
N VAL A 41 -2.54 -5.12 12.19
CA VAL A 41 -2.14 -5.44 10.82
C VAL A 41 -2.99 -6.58 10.28
N ARG A 42 -3.64 -6.36 9.14
CA ARG A 42 -4.23 -7.42 8.32
C ARG A 42 -3.12 -8.15 7.57
N VAL A 43 -3.05 -9.46 7.79
CA VAL A 43 -2.11 -10.38 7.13
C VAL A 43 -2.91 -11.30 6.22
N THR A 44 -2.72 -11.15 4.91
CA THR A 44 -3.43 -11.93 3.89
C THR A 44 -2.49 -12.91 3.22
N ASN A 45 -2.86 -14.18 3.19
CA ASN A 45 -2.09 -15.20 2.49
C ASN A 45 -2.41 -15.20 0.98
N ALA A 46 -1.59 -14.49 0.20
CA ALA A 46 -1.76 -14.36 -1.24
C ALA A 46 -1.52 -15.66 -2.02
N SER A 47 -0.91 -16.70 -1.42
CA SER A 47 -0.76 -18.00 -2.09
C SER A 47 -2.09 -18.70 -2.38
N TYR A 48 -3.19 -18.31 -1.72
CA TYR A 48 -4.53 -18.83 -2.01
C TYR A 48 -5.20 -18.19 -3.24
N GLY A 49 -4.54 -17.23 -3.90
CA GLY A 49 -5.02 -16.64 -5.15
C GLY A 49 -6.41 -16.01 -4.98
N VAL A 50 -7.41 -16.53 -5.68
CA VAL A 50 -8.79 -16.02 -5.63
C VAL A 50 -9.47 -16.22 -4.27
N GLU A 51 -8.99 -17.16 -3.46
CA GLU A 51 -9.53 -17.47 -2.12
C GLU A 51 -8.74 -16.74 -1.01
N LYS A 52 -7.84 -15.81 -1.36
CA LYS A 52 -6.98 -15.13 -0.39
C LYS A 52 -7.77 -14.36 0.67
N ASP A 53 -8.95 -13.86 0.33
CA ASP A 53 -9.80 -13.09 1.24
C ASP A 53 -10.33 -13.96 2.40
N GLU A 54 -10.50 -15.27 2.19
CA GLU A 54 -10.83 -16.23 3.26
C GLU A 54 -9.62 -16.56 4.15
N HIS A 55 -8.43 -16.12 3.73
CA HIS A 55 -7.14 -16.33 4.39
C HIS A 55 -6.48 -15.00 4.76
N SER A 56 -7.32 -14.01 5.08
CA SER A 56 -6.97 -12.70 5.62
C SER A 56 -7.30 -12.66 7.10
N TYR A 57 -6.30 -12.43 7.95
CA TYR A 57 -6.49 -12.36 9.39
C TYR A 57 -5.83 -11.12 9.99
N LEU A 58 -6.50 -10.49 10.94
CA LEU A 58 -5.95 -9.43 11.79
C LEU A 58 -4.97 -10.01 12.81
N VAL A 59 -3.83 -9.30 12.93
CA VAL A 59 -2.76 -9.59 13.87
C VAL A 59 -2.49 -8.34 14.70
N GLY A 60 -2.62 -8.46 16.01
CA GLY A 60 -2.26 -7.42 16.97
C GLY A 60 -0.75 -7.34 17.19
N VAL A 61 -0.22 -6.13 17.35
CA VAL A 61 1.20 -5.84 17.57
C VAL A 61 1.39 -5.20 18.93
N GLU A 62 2.23 -5.79 19.77
CA GLU A 62 2.53 -5.30 21.11
C GLU A 62 3.98 -4.81 21.20
N ASP A 63 4.21 -3.74 21.95
CA ASP A 63 5.56 -3.31 22.32
C ASP A 63 6.01 -4.08 23.58
N ARG A 64 7.01 -4.96 23.41
CA ARG A 64 7.65 -5.71 24.49
C ARG A 64 9.07 -5.20 24.69
N GLU A 65 9.26 -4.37 25.72
CA GLU A 65 10.57 -3.80 26.06
C GLU A 65 11.23 -3.00 24.91
N GLY A 66 10.43 -2.27 24.12
CA GLY A 66 10.89 -1.52 22.95
C GLY A 66 10.99 -2.36 21.68
N LEU A 67 10.57 -3.64 21.72
CA LEU A 67 10.54 -4.54 20.57
C LEU A 67 9.11 -4.84 20.16
N LEU A 68 8.72 -4.33 18.99
CA LEU A 68 7.40 -4.59 18.41
C LEU A 68 7.28 -6.05 18.00
N THR A 69 6.32 -6.75 18.59
CA THR A 69 6.16 -8.20 18.46
C THR A 69 4.70 -8.54 18.12
N PRO A 70 4.45 -9.41 17.12
CA PRO A 70 3.11 -9.95 16.88
C PRO A 70 2.58 -10.68 18.11
N ALA A 71 1.47 -10.21 18.69
CA ALA A 71 0.96 -10.68 19.98
C ALA A 71 -0.20 -11.65 19.86
N GLU A 72 -1.21 -11.35 19.05
CA GLU A 72 -2.42 -12.15 18.87
C GLU A 72 -2.84 -12.19 17.39
N CYS A 73 -3.48 -13.27 16.95
CA CYS A 73 -4.02 -13.40 15.60
C CYS A 73 -5.42 -14.00 15.63
N GLU A 74 -6.33 -13.49 14.80
CA GLU A 74 -7.71 -14.02 14.72
C GLU A 74 -7.83 -15.36 13.98
N CYS A 75 -6.73 -15.93 13.48
CA CYS A 75 -6.77 -17.18 12.75
C CYS A 75 -7.04 -18.40 13.67
N PRO A 76 -7.66 -19.47 13.15
CA PRO A 76 -7.94 -20.67 13.95
C PRO A 76 -6.71 -21.29 14.60
N ALA A 77 -5.53 -21.16 13.99
CA ALA A 77 -4.30 -21.73 14.52
C ALA A 77 -3.85 -21.05 15.82
N ASP A 78 -4.09 -19.74 15.97
CA ASP A 78 -3.75 -18.98 17.18
C ASP A 78 -4.87 -19.14 18.23
N GLN A 79 -6.13 -19.07 17.79
CA GLN A 79 -7.30 -19.20 18.66
C GLN A 79 -7.35 -20.53 19.45
N TYR A 80 -6.91 -21.63 18.82
CA TYR A 80 -6.96 -22.96 19.43
C TYR A 80 -5.60 -23.45 19.92
N ASN A 81 -4.54 -22.66 19.80
CA ASN A 81 -3.20 -23.02 20.24
C ASN A 81 -2.44 -21.80 20.77
N GLU A 82 -2.46 -21.66 22.09
CA GLU A 82 -1.77 -20.58 22.81
C GLU A 82 -0.26 -20.82 22.96
N GLU A 83 0.22 -22.06 22.74
CA GLU A 83 1.64 -22.41 22.93
C GLU A 83 2.48 -22.04 21.72
N TYR A 84 1.92 -22.13 20.50
CA TYR A 84 2.67 -21.94 19.26
C TYR A 84 2.13 -20.79 18.41
N ASP A 85 3.03 -19.91 17.99
CA ASP A 85 2.71 -18.82 17.08
C ASP A 85 2.30 -19.32 15.71
N CYS A 86 1.16 -18.81 15.24
CA CYS A 86 0.62 -19.13 13.93
C CYS A 86 1.52 -18.58 12.81
N LYS A 87 1.35 -19.14 11.60
CA LYS A 87 2.13 -18.70 10.42
C LYS A 87 1.99 -17.21 10.10
N HIS A 88 0.88 -16.58 10.48
CA HIS A 88 0.62 -15.16 10.22
C HIS A 88 1.50 -14.27 11.11
N LYS A 89 1.62 -14.60 12.40
CA LYS A 89 2.56 -13.93 13.33
C LYS A 89 4.00 -14.09 12.87
N VAL A 90 4.38 -15.31 12.50
CA VAL A 90 5.72 -15.59 11.97
C VAL A 90 5.99 -14.83 10.67
N ALA A 91 5.04 -14.81 9.73
CA ALA A 91 5.17 -14.07 8.47
C ALA A 91 5.25 -12.55 8.71
N LEU A 92 4.46 -12.00 9.63
CA LEU A 92 4.52 -10.60 10.00
C LEU A 92 5.88 -10.24 10.61
N GLY A 93 6.39 -11.04 11.55
CA GLY A 93 7.69 -10.81 12.18
C GLY A 93 8.89 -11.02 11.25
N THR A 94 8.80 -11.94 10.28
CA THR A 94 9.94 -12.29 9.39
C THR A 94 9.92 -11.56 8.04
N ILE A 95 8.76 -11.47 7.39
CA ILE A 95 8.60 -10.90 6.04
C ILE A 95 8.16 -9.44 6.12
N GLY A 96 7.17 -9.14 6.98
CA GLY A 96 6.78 -7.76 7.26
C GLY A 96 7.88 -7.00 8.00
N GLY A 97 8.49 -7.69 8.99
CA GLY A 97 9.64 -7.21 9.73
C GLY A 97 9.41 -5.88 10.44
N PRO A 98 10.50 -5.17 10.80
CA PRO A 98 10.41 -3.87 11.48
C PRO A 98 9.58 -2.85 10.71
N VAL A 99 9.66 -2.83 9.38
CA VAL A 99 8.99 -1.84 8.53
C VAL A 99 7.47 -1.85 8.72
N VAL A 100 6.84 -3.02 8.65
CA VAL A 100 5.37 -3.12 8.81
C VAL A 100 4.97 -2.89 10.27
N LEU A 101 5.78 -3.39 11.21
CA LEU A 101 5.49 -3.26 12.64
C LEU A 101 5.57 -1.80 13.11
N GLU A 102 6.65 -1.08 12.78
CA GLU A 102 6.82 0.34 13.10
C GLU A 102 5.71 1.17 12.45
N ALA A 103 5.43 0.94 11.16
CA ALA A 103 4.35 1.62 10.46
C ALA A 103 2.97 1.38 11.11
N SER A 104 2.75 0.20 11.70
CA SER A 104 1.51 -0.09 12.43
C SER A 104 1.35 0.74 13.69
N VAL A 105 2.45 1.10 14.36
CA VAL A 105 2.43 1.94 15.57
C VAL A 105 2.32 3.42 15.22
N GLU A 106 2.97 3.83 14.12
CA GLU A 106 2.91 5.20 13.61
C GLU A 106 1.60 5.54 12.88
N PHE A 107 0.72 4.55 12.69
CA PHE A 107 -0.56 4.74 12.03
C PHE A 107 -1.40 5.78 12.76
N GLN A 108 -1.68 6.89 12.08
CA GLN A 108 -2.49 7.96 12.65
C GLN A 108 -3.95 7.51 12.72
N THR A 109 -4.48 7.44 13.93
CA THR A 109 -5.94 7.53 14.08
C THR A 109 -6.33 8.96 13.74
N GLU A 110 -7.12 9.15 12.69
CA GLU A 110 -7.84 10.41 12.53
C GLU A 110 -8.66 10.60 13.81
N SER A 111 -8.15 11.39 14.74
CA SER A 111 -8.93 11.92 15.83
C SER A 111 -9.99 12.78 15.17
N VAL A 112 -11.21 12.25 15.05
CA VAL A 112 -12.37 13.02 14.62
C VAL A 112 -12.62 14.07 15.70
N ASP A 113 -11.87 15.17 15.64
CA ASP A 113 -12.27 16.41 16.29
C ASP A 113 -13.61 16.78 15.65
N THR A 114 -14.68 16.56 16.41
CA THR A 114 -16.07 16.70 15.97
C THR A 114 -16.46 18.18 15.88
N ASP A 115 -15.62 19.03 15.27
CA ASP A 115 -15.87 20.47 15.22
C ASP A 115 -15.62 21.16 13.88
N HIS A 116 -15.32 20.44 12.79
CA HIS A 116 -15.51 21.00 11.45
C HIS A 116 -15.75 19.92 10.40
N SER A 117 -17.01 19.47 10.29
CA SER A 117 -17.52 18.85 9.07
C SER A 117 -17.49 19.89 7.94
N ASN A 118 -16.35 20.03 7.28
CA ASN A 118 -16.31 20.41 5.88
C ASN A 118 -16.18 19.10 5.10
N THR A 119 -17.29 18.37 4.98
CA THR A 119 -17.49 17.30 4.00
C THR A 119 -17.43 17.91 2.60
N SER A 120 -16.23 18.29 2.17
CA SER A 120 -15.95 18.51 0.77
C SER A 120 -15.70 17.11 0.21
N THR A 121 -16.68 16.61 -0.53
CA THR A 121 -16.63 15.27 -1.14
C THR A 121 -15.32 15.09 -1.91
N LEU A 122 -14.77 13.87 -2.00
CA LEU A 122 -13.52 13.61 -2.76
C LEU A 122 -13.57 14.14 -4.20
N SER A 123 -14.76 14.20 -4.80
CA SER A 123 -15.03 14.84 -6.10
C SER A 123 -14.73 16.33 -6.15
N GLU A 124 -14.74 17.02 -5.02
CA GLU A 124 -14.50 18.46 -4.90
C GLU A 124 -13.00 18.79 -4.75
N LYS A 125 -12.22 17.82 -4.24
CA LYS A 125 -10.77 17.96 -3.98
C LYS A 125 -9.89 17.39 -5.10
N LEU A 126 -10.39 16.44 -5.89
CA LEU A 126 -9.72 15.90 -7.07
C LEU A 126 -10.08 16.70 -8.31
N ARG A 127 -9.59 17.94 -8.41
CA ARG A 127 -9.53 18.62 -9.70
C ARG A 127 -8.23 18.20 -10.38
N ALA A 128 -8.35 17.38 -11.43
CA ALA A 128 -7.26 17.28 -12.39
C ALA A 128 -6.98 18.70 -12.90
N ASP A 129 -5.71 19.10 -12.90
CA ASP A 129 -5.22 20.34 -13.51
C ASP A 129 -5.29 20.30 -15.05
N GLY A 130 -6.05 19.35 -15.61
CA GLY A 130 -6.29 19.14 -17.02
C GLY A 130 -6.46 20.50 -17.70
N GLY A 131 -5.42 20.86 -18.45
CA GLY A 131 -5.07 22.24 -18.80
C GLY A 131 -6.27 23.10 -19.15
N GLU A 132 -6.19 24.35 -18.71
CA GLU A 132 -7.18 25.42 -18.90
C GLU A 132 -7.78 25.39 -20.31
N SER A 133 -8.93 24.73 -20.45
CA SER A 133 -9.74 24.87 -21.64
C SER A 133 -10.45 26.21 -21.50
N ASN A 134 -9.80 27.26 -21.98
CA ASN A 134 -10.42 28.54 -22.21
C ASN A 134 -11.60 28.33 -23.16
N ARG A 135 -12.79 28.05 -22.59
CA ARG A 135 -14.07 27.85 -23.29
C ARG A 135 -14.62 29.19 -23.79
N LEU A 136 -13.80 29.94 -24.51
CA LEU A 136 -14.27 31.03 -25.34
C LEU A 136 -14.57 30.45 -26.74
N ASN A 137 -15.86 30.39 -27.07
CA ASN A 137 -16.42 30.09 -28.40
C ASN A 137 -16.15 28.68 -28.96
N ALA A 138 -17.08 27.78 -28.66
CA ALA A 138 -17.29 26.51 -29.37
C ALA A 138 -17.93 26.71 -30.78
N GLU A 139 -17.42 27.66 -31.58
CA GLU A 139 -17.81 27.87 -32.98
C GLU A 139 -16.59 28.14 -33.87
N LYS A 140 -15.55 27.33 -33.74
CA LYS A 140 -14.62 27.00 -34.83
C LYS A 140 -13.81 25.79 -34.38
N ARG A 141 -13.96 24.66 -35.07
CA ARG A 141 -12.92 23.62 -35.02
C ARG A 141 -11.73 24.26 -35.72
N GLU A 142 -10.87 24.92 -34.96
CA GLU A 142 -9.62 25.44 -35.48
C GLU A 142 -8.87 24.24 -36.06
N GLU A 143 -8.71 24.25 -37.39
CA GLU A 143 -7.83 23.33 -38.10
C GLU A 143 -6.50 23.28 -37.36
N CYS A 144 -5.94 22.07 -37.24
CA CYS A 144 -4.65 21.85 -36.61
C CYS A 144 -3.66 22.92 -37.10
N LEU A 145 -3.02 23.68 -36.20
CA LEU A 145 -2.01 24.71 -36.53
C LEU A 145 -0.70 24.02 -36.95
N ASN A 146 -0.78 23.27 -38.05
CA ASN A 146 0.32 22.62 -38.73
C ASN A 146 1.47 23.61 -38.93
N GLY A 147 2.68 23.22 -38.53
CA GLY A 147 3.88 24.05 -38.69
C GLY A 147 4.17 24.99 -37.52
N SER A 148 3.52 24.78 -36.36
CA SER A 148 3.98 25.38 -35.10
C SER A 148 5.16 24.58 -34.53
N GLU A 149 6.00 25.23 -33.71
CA GLU A 149 7.16 24.57 -33.06
C GLU A 149 6.74 23.36 -32.21
N MET A 150 5.54 23.41 -31.62
CA MET A 150 4.98 22.34 -30.78
C MET A 150 4.15 21.31 -31.56
N CYS A 151 3.82 21.57 -32.83
CA CYS A 151 3.19 20.60 -33.73
C CYS A 151 3.61 20.93 -35.18
N PRO A 152 4.76 20.40 -35.66
CA PRO A 152 5.27 20.68 -37.00
C PRO A 152 4.43 20.05 -38.12
N GLY A 153 3.43 19.24 -37.75
CA GLY A 153 2.52 18.57 -38.67
C GLY A 153 3.03 17.19 -39.12
N PRO A 154 2.27 16.48 -39.96
CA PRO A 154 2.55 15.09 -40.33
C PRO A 154 3.83 14.90 -41.17
N ASN A 155 4.38 15.99 -41.71
CA ASN A 155 5.63 16.00 -42.47
C ASN A 155 6.84 16.51 -41.66
N GLY A 156 6.68 16.72 -40.35
CA GLY A 156 7.77 17.14 -39.46
C GLY A 156 8.65 15.97 -39.00
N ASP A 157 9.84 16.30 -38.49
CA ASP A 157 10.79 15.30 -37.95
C ASP A 157 10.39 14.76 -36.55
N SER A 158 9.31 15.28 -35.97
CA SER A 158 8.75 14.85 -34.68
C SER A 158 7.30 14.38 -34.83
N LEU A 159 6.85 13.54 -33.89
CA LEU A 159 5.50 12.97 -33.93
C LEU A 159 4.43 14.07 -33.96
N PRO A 160 3.50 14.05 -34.94
CA PRO A 160 2.46 15.06 -35.04
C PRO A 160 1.50 14.97 -33.85
N CYS A 161 0.91 16.10 -33.49
CA CYS A 161 -0.18 16.12 -32.52
C CYS A 161 -1.38 15.32 -33.04
N PHE A 162 -2.19 14.79 -32.12
CA PHE A 162 -3.27 13.85 -32.44
C PHE A 162 -4.26 14.34 -33.52
N PRO A 163 -4.67 15.63 -33.58
CA PRO A 163 -5.51 16.11 -34.66
C PRO A 163 -4.82 16.03 -36.04
N CYS A 164 -3.54 16.39 -36.11
CA CYS A 164 -2.74 16.32 -37.34
C CYS A 164 -2.45 14.87 -37.77
N TYR A 165 -2.35 13.94 -36.80
CA TYR A 165 -2.28 12.51 -37.09
C TYR A 165 -3.59 12.01 -37.72
N GLN A 166 -4.76 12.32 -37.14
CA GLN A 166 -6.06 11.89 -37.69
C GLN A 166 -6.30 12.40 -39.11
N SER A 167 -5.94 13.66 -39.39
CA SER A 167 -6.10 14.23 -40.74
C SER A 167 -5.16 13.62 -41.80
N SER A 168 -4.14 12.87 -41.39
CA SER A 168 -3.24 12.16 -42.33
C SER A 168 -3.76 10.79 -42.76
N GLU A 169 -4.74 10.22 -42.05
CA GLU A 169 -5.31 8.90 -42.34
C GLU A 169 -6.50 8.96 -43.34
N GLU A 170 -6.96 10.17 -43.71
CA GLU A 170 -8.08 10.38 -44.66
C GLU A 170 -7.64 10.60 -46.12
N GLN A 171 -6.38 10.30 -46.50
CA GLN A 171 -5.89 10.37 -47.89
C GLN A 171 -5.55 9.00 -48.50
#